data_AF-A0AAV2QJX8-F1
#
_entry.id   AF-A0AAV2QJX8-F1
#
_cell.length_a   1.000
_cell.length_b   1.000
_cell.length_c   1.000
_cell.angle_alpha   90.00
_cell.angle_beta   90.00
_cell.angle_gamma   90.00
#
_symmetry.space_group_name_H-M   'P 1'
#
loop_
_entity.id
_entity.type
_entity.pdbx_description
1 polymer ?
#
loop_
_entity_poly.entity_id
_entity_poly.type
_entity_poly.pdbx_seq_one_letter_code
_entity_poly.pdbx_strand_id
1 'polypeptide(L)'
;ETIDEHRANLDPDNPLDVIDHYLIECDEQKKNPNGPQFKSEMDLIRTIFDLFAAGFDTSSSTLRWLILYVASHSEVQRKLHEEIDSVVQSDEEISLNHKD
;
A
#
# COMPACT_ATOMS: atom_id res chain seq x y z
N GLU A 1 3.07 -8.30 11.80
CA GLU A 1 3.96 -9.21 11.07
C GLU A 1 5.39 -8.73 11.19
N THR A 2 6.33 -9.64 11.42
CA THR A 2 7.76 -9.35 11.53
C THR A 2 8.52 -10.05 10.43
N ILE A 3 9.72 -9.56 10.07
CA ILE A 3 10.59 -10.25 9.10
C ILE A 3 10.87 -11.69 9.56
N ASP A 4 10.98 -11.93 10.87
CA ASP A 4 11.16 -13.27 11.44
C ASP A 4 9.96 -14.19 11.16
N GLU A 5 8.73 -13.67 11.24
CA GLU A 5 7.50 -14.41 10.90
C GLU A 5 7.44 -14.74 9.41
N HIS A 6 7.80 -13.79 8.53
CA HIS A 6 7.92 -14.04 7.09
C HIS A 6 9.00 -15.09 6.81
N ARG A 7 10.17 -14.98 7.42
CA ARG A 7 11.25 -15.99 7.30
C ARG A 7 10.81 -17.38 7.74
N ALA A 8 10.03 -17.49 8.81
CA ALA A 8 9.58 -18.77 9.34
C ALA A 8 8.53 -19.46 8.45
N ASN A 9 7.71 -18.69 7.73
CA ASN A 9 6.61 -19.19 6.91
C ASN A 9 6.85 -19.04 5.40
N LEU A 10 8.05 -18.66 4.98
CA LEU A 10 8.36 -18.34 3.59
C LEU A 10 8.16 -19.56 2.68
N ASP A 11 7.23 -19.45 1.73
CA ASP A 11 7.05 -20.38 0.63
C ASP A 11 7.54 -19.71 -0.67
N PRO A 12 8.72 -20.10 -1.19
CA PRO A 12 9.27 -19.51 -2.42
C PRO A 12 8.38 -19.67 -3.65
N ASP A 13 7.52 -20.69 -3.68
CA ASP A 13 6.61 -20.96 -4.80
C ASP A 13 5.28 -20.18 -4.67
N ASN A 14 5.01 -19.60 -3.49
CA ASN A 14 3.79 -18.83 -3.20
C ASN A 14 4.07 -17.64 -2.25
N PRO A 15 4.81 -16.60 -2.71
CA PRO A 15 5.05 -15.39 -1.93
C PRO A 15 3.75 -14.61 -1.72
N LEU A 16 3.51 -14.16 -0.48
CA LEU A 16 2.26 -13.49 -0.10
C LEU A 16 2.33 -11.97 -0.30
N ASP A 17 3.51 -11.39 -0.10
CA ASP A 17 3.69 -9.95 -0.17
C ASP A 17 5.10 -9.51 -0.58
N VAL A 18 5.34 -8.19 -0.50
CA VAL A 18 6.60 -7.57 -0.86
C VAL A 18 7.78 -8.03 0.02
N ILE A 19 7.51 -8.41 1.27
CA ILE A 19 8.53 -8.89 2.20
C ILE A 19 9.01 -10.26 1.70
N ASP A 20 8.10 -11.19 1.43
CA ASP A 20 8.42 -12.52 0.90
C ASP A 20 9.23 -12.44 -0.40
N HIS A 21 8.77 -11.62 -1.35
CA HIS A 21 9.47 -11.40 -2.61
C HIS A 21 10.90 -10.88 -2.41
N TYR A 22 11.09 -9.96 -1.47
CA TYR A 22 12.41 -9.42 -1.18
C TYR A 22 13.32 -10.48 -0.54
N LEU A 23 12.80 -11.29 0.39
CA LEU A 23 13.55 -12.33 1.08
C LEU A 23 13.99 -13.45 0.13
N ILE A 24 13.13 -13.86 -0.80
CA ILE A 24 13.45 -14.84 -1.85
C ILE A 24 14.61 -14.34 -2.70
N GLU A 25 14.49 -13.11 -3.18
CA GLU A 25 15.49 -12.46 -4.02
C GLU A 25 16.82 -12.25 -3.27
N CYS A 26 16.80 -11.93 -1.97
CA CYS A 26 18.00 -11.95 -1.13
C CYS A 26 18.69 -13.32 -1.15
N ASP A 27 17.94 -14.40 -1.04
CA ASP A 27 18.48 -15.75 -1.00
C ASP A 27 18.99 -16.22 -2.37
N GLU A 28 18.40 -15.75 -3.47
CA GLU A 28 18.92 -15.96 -4.82
C GLU A 28 20.25 -15.23 -5.04
N GLN A 29 20.38 -13.99 -4.57
CA GLN A 29 21.63 -13.23 -4.68
C GLN A 29 22.78 -13.89 -3.90
N LYS A 30 22.50 -14.46 -2.72
CA LYS A 30 23.52 -15.21 -1.95
C LYS A 30 24.08 -16.40 -2.72
N LYS A 31 23.32 -17.00 -3.65
CA LYS A 31 23.77 -18.11 -4.50
C LYS A 31 24.69 -17.66 -5.64
N ASN A 32 24.79 -16.36 -5.94
CA ASN A 32 25.64 -15.80 -6.98
C ASN A 32 26.69 -14.82 -6.39
N PRO A 33 27.90 -15.29 -6.03
CA PRO A 33 28.92 -14.47 -5.38
C PRO A 33 29.43 -13.29 -6.22
N ASN A 34 29.26 -13.35 -7.55
CA ASN A 34 29.65 -12.30 -8.49
C ASN A 34 28.48 -11.38 -8.85
N GLY A 35 27.30 -11.64 -8.28
CA GLY A 35 26.11 -10.84 -8.45
C GLY A 35 26.15 -9.53 -7.64
N PRO A 36 25.24 -8.59 -7.92
CA PRO A 36 25.15 -7.36 -7.17
C PRO A 36 24.77 -7.64 -5.70
N GLN A 37 25.56 -7.19 -4.73
CA GLN A 37 25.27 -7.33 -3.29
C GLN A 37 24.48 -6.12 -2.79
N PHE A 38 23.19 -6.04 -3.12
CA PHE A 38 22.40 -4.85 -2.83
C PHE A 38 21.25 -5.06 -1.83
N LYS A 39 21.09 -6.26 -1.25
CA LYS A 39 19.86 -6.60 -0.53
C LYS A 39 20.14 -7.25 0.83
N SER A 40 20.26 -6.41 1.86
CA SER A 40 20.24 -6.87 3.26
C SER A 40 18.83 -6.75 3.85
N GLU A 41 18.55 -7.48 4.93
CA GLU A 41 17.29 -7.30 5.68
C GLU A 41 17.17 -5.88 6.26
N MET A 42 18.28 -5.20 6.55
CA MET A 42 18.25 -3.79 6.95
C MET A 42 17.79 -2.87 5.81
N ASP A 43 18.13 -3.19 4.57
CA ASP A 43 17.67 -2.42 3.41
C ASP A 43 16.18 -2.67 3.14
N LEU A 44 15.69 -3.89 3.42
CA LEU A 44 14.27 -4.20 3.43
C LEU A 44 13.51 -3.35 4.47
N ILE A 45 13.99 -3.31 5.71
CA ILE A 45 13.40 -2.50 6.78
C ILE A 45 13.32 -1.03 6.36
N ARG A 46 14.41 -0.48 5.81
CA ARG A 46 14.43 0.91 5.31
C ARG A 46 13.42 1.13 4.21
N THR A 47 13.36 0.23 3.24
CA THR A 47 12.44 0.33 2.10
C THR A 47 10.97 0.30 2.56
N ILE A 48 10.62 -0.61 3.46
CA ILE A 48 9.26 -0.69 4.04
C ILE A 48 8.94 0.58 4.82
N PHE A 49 9.88 1.06 5.63
CA PHE A 49 9.70 2.27 6.42
C PHE A 49 9.49 3.50 5.52
N ASP A 50 10.33 3.68 4.50
CA ASP A 50 10.22 4.79 3.55
C ASP A 50 8.89 4.73 2.79
N LEU A 51 8.48 3.56 2.31
CA LEU A 51 7.20 3.36 1.63
C LEU A 51 6.02 3.72 2.54
N PHE A 52 6.04 3.24 3.78
CA PHE A 52 4.99 3.52 4.75
C PHE A 52 4.95 5.01 5.13
N ALA A 53 6.10 5.60 5.48
CA ALA A 53 6.18 6.99 5.89
C ALA A 53 5.74 7.93 4.77
N ALA A 54 6.22 7.72 3.55
CA ALA A 54 5.83 8.52 2.38
C ALA A 54 4.33 8.37 2.06
N GLY A 55 3.80 7.14 2.08
CA GLY A 55 2.39 6.88 1.84
C GLY A 55 1.47 7.46 2.91
N PHE A 56 1.87 7.35 4.18
CA PHE A 56 1.14 7.87 5.33
C PHE A 56 1.07 9.39 5.31
N ASP A 57 2.20 10.08 5.19
CA ASP A 57 2.26 11.54 5.26
C ASP A 57 1.46 12.19 4.12
N THR A 58 1.69 11.72 2.89
CA THR A 58 1.00 12.26 1.70
C THR A 58 -0.50 11.98 1.71
N SER A 59 -0.92 10.73 1.92
CA SER A 59 -2.34 10.37 1.90
C SER A 59 -3.12 11.01 3.05
N SER A 60 -2.54 11.06 4.26
CA SER A 60 -3.15 11.71 5.43
C SER A 60 -3.32 13.20 5.20
N SER A 61 -2.29 13.88 4.67
CA SER A 61 -2.37 15.29 4.33
C SER A 61 -3.44 15.57 3.27
N THR A 62 -3.46 14.78 2.19
CA THR A 62 -4.48 14.89 1.14
C THR A 62 -5.89 14.71 1.67
N LEU A 63 -6.15 13.66 2.46
CA LEU A 63 -7.47 13.41 3.04
C LEU A 63 -7.89 14.51 4.01
N ARG A 64 -6.95 15.00 4.84
CA ARG A 64 -7.20 16.13 5.75
C ARG A 64 -7.67 17.36 4.98
N TRP A 65 -6.98 17.73 3.92
CA TRP A 65 -7.36 18.89 3.10
C TRP A 65 -8.66 18.64 2.34
N LEU A 66 -8.84 17.45 1.75
CA LEU A 66 -10.07 17.07 1.07
C LEU A 66 -11.28 17.26 1.98
N ILE A 67 -11.25 16.67 3.18
CA ILE A 67 -12.34 16.76 4.16
C ILE A 67 -12.57 18.22 4.57
N LEU A 68 -11.50 18.98 4.85
CA LEU A 68 -11.62 20.38 5.23
C LEU A 68 -12.30 21.22 4.13
N TYR A 69 -11.89 21.06 2.87
CA TYR A 69 -12.46 21.82 1.76
C TYR A 69 -13.92 21.42 1.50
N VAL A 70 -14.23 20.14 1.49
CA VAL A 70 -15.61 19.64 1.29
C VAL A 70 -16.53 20.11 2.41
N ALA A 71 -16.11 19.99 3.67
CA ALA A 71 -16.90 20.44 4.82
C ALA A 71 -17.12 21.96 4.88
N SER A 72 -16.22 22.74 4.28
CA SER A 72 -16.33 24.21 4.24
C SER A 72 -17.18 24.72 3.06
N HIS A 73 -17.53 23.87 2.09
CA HIS A 73 -18.22 24.24 0.85
C HIS A 73 -19.42 23.33 0.61
N SER A 74 -20.56 23.68 1.21
CA SER A 74 -21.79 22.86 1.21
C SER A 74 -22.27 22.47 -0.19
N GLU A 75 -22.07 23.33 -1.19
CA GLU A 75 -22.43 23.08 -2.58
C GLU A 75 -21.52 22.03 -3.23
N VAL A 76 -20.24 21.97 -2.86
CA VAL A 76 -19.30 20.94 -3.32
C VAL A 76 -19.63 19.61 -2.64
N GLN A 77 -19.87 19.64 -1.33
CA GLN A 77 -20.29 18.45 -0.58
C GLN A 77 -21.56 17.83 -1.17
N ARG A 78 -22.59 18.64 -1.47
CA ARG A 78 -23.83 18.13 -2.09
C ARG A 78 -23.56 17.46 -3.44
N LYS A 79 -22.76 18.08 -4.31
CA LYS A 79 -22.42 17.51 -5.62
C LYS A 79 -21.66 16.19 -5.49
N LEU A 80 -20.73 16.10 -4.54
CA LEU A 80 -19.97 14.88 -4.28
C LEU A 80 -20.88 13.73 -3.83
N HIS A 81 -21.84 13.99 -2.95
CA HIS A 81 -22.84 12.98 -2.57
C HIS A 81 -23.72 12.58 -3.75
N GLU A 82 -24.22 13.54 -4.54
CA GLU A 82 -25.04 13.26 -5.74
C GLU A 82 -24.29 12.40 -6.77
N GLU A 83 -22.99 12.61 -6.95
CA GLU A 83 -22.15 11.81 -7.84
C GLU A 83 -22.01 10.37 -7.33
N ILE A 84 -21.72 10.18 -6.03
CA ILE A 84 -21.62 8.85 -5.42
C ILE A 84 -22.96 8.10 -5.52
N ASP A 85 -24.07 8.75 -5.15
CA ASP A 85 -25.42 8.18 -5.19
C ASP A 85 -25.88 7.84 -6.61
N SER A 86 -25.30 8.47 -7.64
CA SER A 86 -25.62 8.18 -9.04
C SER A 86 -24.98 6.89 -9.56
N VAL A 87 -23.90 6.43 -8.93
CA VAL A 87 -23.13 5.24 -9.35
C VAL A 87 -23.36 4.08 -8.39
N VAL A 88 -23.38 4.35 -7.09
CA VAL A 88 -23.50 3.33 -6.03
C VAL A 88 -24.94 3.28 -5.55
N GLN A 89 -25.58 2.11 -5.63
CA GLN A 89 -26.92 1.93 -5.09
C GLN A 89 -26.88 1.97 -3.55
N SER A 90 -27.95 2.43 -2.91
CA SER A 90 -27.98 2.72 -1.47
C SER A 90 -27.66 1.52 -0.55
N ASP A 91 -27.76 0.29 -1.06
CA ASP A 91 -27.51 -0.95 -0.32
C ASP A 91 -26.23 -1.69 -0.78
N GLU A 92 -25.44 -1.08 -1.66
CA GLU A 92 -24.22 -1.66 -2.22
C GLU A 92 -22.96 -1.17 -1.47
N GLU A 93 -22.02 -2.09 -1.22
CA GLU A 93 -20.74 -1.75 -0.64
C GLU A 93 -19.84 -1.05 -1.67
N ILE A 94 -19.30 0.12 -1.32
CA ILE A 94 -18.40 0.86 -2.20
C ILE A 94 -17.15 0.02 -2.49
N SER A 95 -16.93 -0.26 -3.77
CA SER A 95 -15.75 -0.99 -4.27
C SER A 95 -15.12 -0.30 -5.48
N LEU A 96 -13.91 -0.72 -5.85
CA LEU A 96 -13.21 -0.22 -7.04
C LEU A 96 -13.92 -0.55 -8.37
N ASN A 97 -14.89 -1.46 -8.38
CA ASN A 97 -15.65 -1.80 -9.59
C ASN A 97 -16.63 -0.69 -10.01
N HIS A 98 -16.92 0.27 -9.14
CA HIS A 98 -17.73 1.45 -9.46
C HIS A 98 -16.94 2.53 -10.20
N LYS A 99 -15.62 2.37 -10.30
CA LYS A 99 -14.75 3.27 -11.05
C LYS A 99 -14.78 2.79 -12.50
N ASP A 100 -15.57 3.45 -13.33
CA ASP A 100 -15.75 3.21 -14.78
C ASP A 100 -14.60 2.49 -15.50
#